data_AF-A0A510UW70-F1
#
_entry.id   AF-A0A510UW70-F1
#
_cell.length_a   1.000
_cell.length_b   1.000
_cell.length_c   1.000
_cell.angle_alpha   90.00
_cell.angle_beta   90.00
_cell.angle_gamma   90.00
#
_symmetry.space_group_name_H-M   'P 1'
#
loop_
_entity.id
_entity.type
_entity.pdbx_description
1 polymer ?
#
loop_
_entity_poly.entity_id
_entity_poly.type
_entity_poly.pdbx_seq_one_letter_code
_entity_poly.pdbx_strand_id
1 'polypeptide(L)'
;MTTDRGPERRRFLDRLTEPIAERAREKLGQAEDKVRSSIQAEIDAVSASVRARAVQVRPSAIAFGAAALLTFFGLALFVTAAVMGMAHVVEPWLAALLVGTALLLVAAGFAAWGRSHLPRTPAPRLTALPEPTHPAEELVHPWDN
;
A
#
# COMPACT_ATOMS: atom_id res chain seq x y z
N MET A 1 10.02 50.82 52.21
CA MET A 1 10.13 50.53 50.77
C MET A 1 9.88 49.05 50.55
N THR A 2 8.62 48.63 50.43
CA THR A 2 8.22 47.29 49.95
C THR A 2 6.80 47.41 49.39
N THR A 3 6.65 47.17 48.10
CA THR A 3 5.37 47.21 47.38
C THR A 3 4.69 45.85 47.49
N ASP A 4 3.60 45.77 48.25
CA ASP A 4 2.68 44.63 48.20
C ASP A 4 1.64 44.89 47.10
N ARG A 5 1.73 44.17 45.98
CA ARG A 5 0.80 44.27 44.85
C ARG A 5 -0.01 42.98 44.71
N GLY A 6 -1.16 42.95 45.39
CA GLY A 6 -2.47 42.61 44.81
C GLY A 6 -2.76 41.19 44.29
N PRO A 7 -3.57 40.38 45.00
CA PRO A 7 -4.21 39.16 44.49
C PRO A 7 -5.37 39.40 43.49
N GLU A 8 -5.82 40.64 43.32
CA GLU A 8 -6.97 41.03 42.47
C GLU A 8 -6.79 40.73 40.97
N ARG A 9 -5.56 40.79 40.46
CA ARG A 9 -5.30 40.68 39.01
C ARG A 9 -5.51 39.27 38.45
N ARG A 10 -5.53 38.23 39.31
CA ARG A 10 -5.78 36.84 38.90
C ARG A 10 -7.28 36.55 38.70
N ARG A 11 -8.16 37.09 39.57
CA ARG A 11 -9.62 36.89 39.51
C ARG A 11 -10.29 37.39 38.23
N PHE A 12 -9.80 38.50 37.67
CA PHE A 12 -10.34 39.06 36.42
C PHE A 12 -9.99 38.19 35.21
N LEU A 13 -8.79 37.59 35.21
CA LEU A 13 -8.33 36.73 34.12
C LEU A 13 -9.01 35.35 34.15
N ASP A 14 -9.32 34.80 35.32
CA ASP A 14 -10.05 33.53 35.44
C ASP A 14 -11.45 33.60 34.82
N ARG A 15 -12.16 34.71 35.06
CA ARG A 15 -13.52 34.97 34.54
C ARG A 15 -13.57 35.11 33.01
N LEU A 16 -12.47 35.54 32.39
CA LEU A 16 -12.33 35.63 30.94
C LEU A 16 -11.88 34.29 30.32
N THR A 17 -11.22 33.44 31.11
CA THR A 17 -10.64 32.18 30.62
C THR A 17 -11.65 31.04 30.66
N GLU A 18 -12.55 31.01 31.64
CA GLU A 18 -13.68 30.05 31.71
C GLU A 18 -14.46 29.90 30.38
N PRO A 19 -15.00 30.97 29.78
CA PRO A 19 -15.79 30.85 28.55
C PRO A 19 -14.96 30.43 27.32
N ILE A 20 -13.65 30.74 27.31
CA ILE A 20 -12.75 30.37 26.22
C ILE A 20 -12.32 28.90 26.37
N ALA A 21 -12.04 28.46 27.60
CA ALA A 21 -11.68 27.10 27.93
C ALA A 21 -12.82 26.13 27.61
N GLU A 22 -14.07 26.52 27.84
CA GLU A 22 -15.27 25.73 27.50
C GLU A 22 -15.43 25.57 25.98
N ARG A 23 -15.30 26.65 25.20
CA ARG A 23 -15.34 26.58 23.73
C ARG A 23 -14.19 25.78 23.14
N ALA A 24 -12.98 25.94 23.69
CA ALA A 24 -11.82 25.16 23.28
C ALA A 24 -12.05 23.67 23.56
N ARG A 25 -12.59 23.33 24.74
CA ARG A 25 -12.92 21.96 25.13
C ARG A 25 -14.01 21.35 24.25
N GLU A 26 -15.02 22.13 23.88
CA GLU A 26 -16.06 21.71 22.94
C GLU A 26 -15.49 21.44 21.54
N LYS A 27 -14.63 22.33 21.02
CA LYS A 27 -14.00 22.17 19.70
C LYS A 27 -12.99 21.03 19.65
N LEU A 28 -12.23 20.83 20.73
CA LEU A 28 -11.34 19.67 20.90
C LEU A 28 -12.15 18.37 20.87
N GLY A 29 -13.28 18.32 21.59
CA GLY A 29 -14.19 17.17 21.53
C GLY A 29 -14.73 16.93 20.12
N GLN A 30 -15.22 17.97 19.44
CA GLN A 30 -15.72 17.85 18.06
C GLN A 30 -14.63 17.40 17.06
N ALA A 31 -13.40 17.86 17.22
CA ALA A 31 -12.28 17.46 16.36
C ALA A 31 -11.88 16.00 16.61
N GLU A 32 -11.83 15.57 17.87
CA GLU A 32 -11.56 14.18 18.25
C GLU A 32 -12.62 13.24 17.69
N ASP A 33 -13.90 13.60 17.83
CA ASP A 33 -15.02 12.83 17.28
C ASP A 33 -14.93 12.70 15.75
N LYS A 34 -14.58 13.79 15.06
CA LYS A 34 -14.45 13.80 13.60
C LYS A 34 -13.27 12.96 13.12
N VAL A 35 -12.11 13.08 13.77
CA VAL A 35 -10.94 12.24 13.49
C VAL A 35 -11.28 10.77 13.70
N ARG A 36 -11.93 10.44 14.82
CA ARG A 36 -12.38 9.08 15.10
C ARG A 36 -13.31 8.53 14.03
N SER A 37 -14.28 9.34 13.58
CA SER A 37 -15.22 8.94 12.52
C SER A 37 -14.53 8.70 11.17
N SER A 38 -13.51 9.50 10.82
CA SER A 38 -12.75 9.35 9.58
C SER A 38 -11.88 8.09 9.61
N ILE A 39 -11.18 7.85 10.73
CA ILE A 39 -10.37 6.64 10.93
C ILE A 39 -11.27 5.41 10.84
N GLN A 40 -12.45 5.44 11.47
CA GLN A 40 -13.39 4.33 11.41
C GLN A 40 -13.89 4.10 9.98
N ALA A 41 -14.23 5.16 9.25
CA ALA A 41 -14.66 5.05 7.85
C ALA A 41 -13.55 4.48 6.94
N GLU A 42 -12.29 4.84 7.18
CA GLU A 42 -11.16 4.32 6.41
C GLU A 42 -10.87 2.85 6.76
N ILE A 43 -10.96 2.48 8.04
CA ILE A 43 -10.90 1.07 8.47
C ILE A 43 -12.02 0.26 7.84
N ASP A 44 -13.25 0.79 7.82
CA ASP A 44 -14.40 0.10 7.25
C ASP A 44 -14.27 -0.05 5.73
N ALA A 45 -13.76 0.99 5.04
CA ALA A 45 -13.49 0.96 3.61
C ALA A 45 -12.37 -0.03 3.25
N VAL A 46 -11.26 0.00 3.99
CA VAL A 46 -10.17 -0.97 3.84
C VAL A 46 -10.68 -2.38 4.12
N SER A 47 -11.44 -2.57 5.20
CA SER A 47 -12.02 -3.87 5.57
C SER A 47 -12.99 -4.37 4.50
N ALA A 48 -13.83 -3.51 3.94
CA ALA A 48 -14.71 -3.86 2.82
C ALA A 48 -13.90 -4.24 1.58
N SER A 49 -12.83 -3.52 1.26
CA SER A 49 -11.94 -3.82 0.13
C SER A 49 -11.19 -5.14 0.33
N VAL A 50 -10.72 -5.41 1.54
CA VAL A 50 -10.05 -6.65 1.92
C VAL A 50 -11.05 -7.79 1.89
N ARG A 51 -12.28 -7.62 2.39
CA ARG A 51 -13.33 -8.64 2.36
C ARG A 51 -13.80 -8.93 0.93
N ALA A 52 -13.94 -7.91 0.10
CA ALA A 52 -14.24 -8.08 -1.33
C ALA A 52 -13.10 -8.83 -2.06
N ARG A 53 -11.84 -8.53 -1.74
CA ARG A 53 -10.66 -9.25 -2.26
C ARG A 53 -10.51 -10.66 -1.66
N ALA A 54 -10.91 -10.86 -0.40
CA ALA A 54 -10.80 -12.12 0.33
C ALA A 54 -11.86 -13.14 -0.15
N VAL A 55 -13.08 -12.69 -0.43
CA VAL A 55 -14.11 -13.52 -1.08
C VAL A 55 -13.72 -13.85 -2.53
N GLN A 56 -12.84 -13.04 -3.13
CA GLN A 56 -12.18 -13.31 -4.41
C GLN A 56 -10.89 -14.13 -4.31
N VAL A 57 -10.51 -14.63 -3.13
CA VAL A 57 -9.54 -15.75 -3.02
C VAL A 57 -10.26 -16.99 -3.53
N ARG A 58 -10.38 -17.05 -4.85
CA ARG A 58 -10.93 -18.16 -5.59
C ARG A 58 -10.16 -19.43 -5.16
N PRO A 59 -10.81 -20.61 -5.08
CA PRO A 59 -10.13 -21.91 -4.90
C PRO A 59 -8.91 -22.10 -5.82
N SER A 60 -8.85 -21.34 -6.92
CA SER A 60 -7.71 -21.21 -7.80
C SER A 60 -6.42 -20.75 -7.12
N ALA A 61 -6.40 -20.04 -5.99
CA ALA A 61 -5.14 -19.64 -5.36
C ALA A 61 -4.36 -20.85 -4.81
N ILE A 62 -5.06 -21.76 -4.12
CA ILE A 62 -4.49 -23.02 -3.62
C ILE A 62 -4.16 -23.94 -4.80
N ALA A 63 -5.10 -24.09 -5.75
CA ALA A 63 -4.88 -24.92 -6.93
C ALA A 63 -3.73 -24.40 -7.80
N PHE A 64 -3.53 -23.07 -7.89
CA PHE A 64 -2.41 -22.45 -8.60
C PHE A 64 -1.09 -22.70 -7.87
N GLY A 65 -1.08 -22.60 -6.53
CA GLY A 65 0.08 -22.99 -5.73
C GLY A 65 0.47 -24.45 -5.96
N ALA A 66 -0.50 -25.37 -5.90
CA ALA A 66 -0.27 -26.78 -6.20
C ALA A 66 0.20 -27.00 -7.65
N ALA A 67 -0.44 -26.37 -8.64
CA ALA A 67 -0.05 -26.47 -10.03
C ALA A 67 1.36 -25.94 -10.28
N ALA A 68 1.76 -24.83 -9.64
CA ALA A 68 3.10 -24.28 -9.73
C ALA A 68 4.15 -25.25 -9.16
N LEU A 69 3.87 -25.85 -7.99
CA LEU A 69 4.74 -26.87 -7.40
C LEU A 69 4.83 -28.12 -8.27
N LEU A 70 3.70 -28.65 -8.74
CA LEU A 70 3.67 -29.81 -9.63
C LEU A 70 4.43 -29.56 -10.93
N THR A 71 4.25 -28.38 -11.52
CA THR A 71 4.97 -27.98 -12.74
C THR A 71 6.48 -27.88 -12.47
N PHE A 72 6.88 -27.33 -11.33
CA PHE A 72 8.28 -27.26 -10.92
C PHE A 72 8.91 -28.65 -10.77
N PHE A 73 8.26 -29.55 -10.02
CA PHE A 73 8.75 -30.92 -9.85
C PHE A 73 8.72 -31.72 -11.14
N GLY A 74 7.68 -31.56 -11.97
CA GLY A 74 7.60 -32.18 -13.29
C GLY A 74 8.73 -31.73 -14.20
N LEU A 75 9.03 -30.44 -14.23
CA LEU A 75 10.17 -29.90 -14.98
C LEU A 75 11.49 -30.47 -14.44
N ALA A 76 11.68 -30.51 -13.12
CA ALA A 76 12.88 -31.10 -12.50
C ALA A 76 13.07 -32.58 -12.87
N LEU A 77 11.98 -33.36 -12.94
CA LEU A 77 12.01 -34.74 -13.40
C LEU A 77 12.36 -34.85 -14.89
N PHE A 78 11.82 -33.99 -15.74
CA PHE A 78 12.20 -33.96 -17.16
C PHE A 78 13.66 -33.58 -17.36
N VAL A 79 14.19 -32.61 -16.60
CA VAL A 79 15.62 -32.29 -16.65
C VAL A 79 16.45 -33.49 -16.22
N THR A 80 16.10 -34.14 -15.11
CA THR A 80 16.78 -35.35 -14.63
C THR A 80 16.74 -36.47 -15.68
N ALA A 81 15.58 -36.74 -16.27
CA ALA A 81 15.41 -37.76 -17.29
C ALA A 81 16.22 -37.46 -18.56
N ALA A 82 16.26 -36.20 -19.00
CA ALA A 82 17.07 -35.77 -20.13
C ALA A 82 18.57 -35.97 -19.87
N VAL A 83 19.05 -35.61 -18.67
CA VAL A 83 20.44 -35.83 -18.26
C VAL A 83 20.76 -37.32 -18.21
N MET A 84 19.91 -38.13 -17.58
CA MET A 84 20.11 -39.58 -17.47
C MET A 84 20.11 -40.27 -18.85
N GLY A 85 19.19 -39.87 -19.73
CA GLY A 85 19.11 -40.38 -21.11
C GLY A 85 20.35 -40.02 -21.93
N MET A 86 20.81 -38.76 -21.83
CA MET A 86 22.01 -38.30 -22.53
C MET A 86 23.29 -38.91 -21.94
N ALA A 87 23.31 -39.23 -20.65
CA ALA A 87 24.44 -39.88 -19.98
C ALA A 87 24.74 -41.29 -20.53
N HIS A 88 23.83 -41.91 -21.29
CA HIS A 88 24.11 -43.15 -22.02
C HIS A 88 24.95 -42.93 -23.29
N VAL A 89 25.00 -41.70 -23.81
CA VAL A 89 25.70 -41.36 -25.06
C VAL A 89 26.98 -40.57 -24.78
N VAL A 90 26.99 -39.73 -23.73
CA VAL A 90 28.12 -38.89 -23.33
C VAL A 90 28.36 -38.98 -21.82
N GLU A 91 29.52 -38.50 -21.35
CA GLU A 91 29.83 -38.47 -19.92
C GLU A 91 28.77 -37.70 -19.10
N PRO A 92 28.42 -38.16 -17.87
CA PRO A 92 27.33 -37.57 -17.08
C PRO A 92 27.48 -36.07 -16.80
N TRP A 93 28.71 -35.61 -16.57
CA TRP A 93 29.00 -34.20 -16.32
C TRP A 93 28.74 -33.34 -17.56
N LEU A 94 29.03 -33.86 -18.76
CA LEU A 94 28.82 -33.17 -20.02
C LEU A 94 27.33 -33.16 -20.39
N ALA A 95 26.62 -34.26 -20.14
CA ALA A 95 25.18 -34.35 -20.30
C ALA A 95 24.45 -33.26 -19.50
N ALA A 96 24.82 -33.08 -18.23
CA ALA A 96 24.26 -32.04 -17.37
C ALA A 96 24.50 -30.62 -17.93
N LEU A 97 25.71 -30.34 -18.42
CA LEU A 97 26.05 -29.04 -19.01
C LEU A 97 25.28 -28.76 -20.31
N LEU A 98 25.13 -29.75 -21.18
CA LEU A 98 24.40 -29.60 -22.44
C LEU A 98 22.91 -29.33 -22.20
N VAL A 99 22.28 -30.13 -21.34
CA VAL A 99 20.86 -29.95 -20.99
C VAL A 99 20.66 -28.60 -20.29
N GLY A 100 21.53 -28.25 -19.34
CA GLY A 100 21.49 -26.96 -18.64
C GLY A 100 21.62 -25.77 -19.60
N THR A 101 22.56 -25.84 -20.55
CA THR A 101 22.75 -24.79 -21.56
C THR A 101 21.53 -24.65 -22.46
N ALA A 102 20.95 -25.78 -22.91
CA ALA A 102 19.72 -25.76 -23.72
C ALA A 102 18.55 -25.09 -22.98
N LEU A 103 18.38 -25.39 -21.69
CA LEU A 103 17.36 -24.74 -20.84
C LEU A 103 17.58 -23.24 -20.69
N LEU A 104 18.83 -22.80 -20.51
CA LEU A 104 19.16 -21.37 -20.43
C LEU A 104 18.82 -20.62 -21.72
N LEU A 105 19.06 -21.22 -22.89
CA LEU A 105 18.69 -20.62 -24.16
C LEU A 105 17.17 -20.48 -24.30
N VAL A 106 16.42 -21.51 -23.91
CA VAL A 106 14.95 -21.47 -23.89
C VAL A 106 14.45 -20.40 -22.91
N ALA A 107 15.01 -20.33 -21.70
CA ALA A 107 14.66 -19.32 -20.70
C ALA A 107 14.97 -17.89 -21.19
N ALA A 108 16.12 -17.68 -21.83
CA ALA A 108 16.47 -16.40 -22.44
C ALA A 108 15.47 -16.00 -23.55
N GLY A 109 15.04 -16.96 -24.37
CA GLY A 109 13.99 -16.75 -25.38
C GLY A 109 12.66 -16.32 -24.76
N PHE A 110 12.19 -17.03 -23.73
CA PHE A 110 10.97 -16.66 -23.01
C PHE A 110 11.09 -15.30 -22.32
N ALA A 111 12.24 -14.99 -21.71
CA ALA A 111 12.48 -13.70 -21.08
C ALA A 111 12.45 -12.54 -22.09
N ALA A 112 13.08 -12.73 -23.26
CA ALA A 112 13.04 -11.76 -24.36
C ALA A 112 11.61 -11.57 -24.90
N TRP A 113 10.87 -12.67 -25.08
CA TRP A 113 9.47 -12.62 -25.49
C TRP A 113 8.60 -11.89 -24.48
N GLY A 114 8.71 -12.22 -23.19
CA GLY A 114 7.99 -11.53 -22.13
C GLY A 114 8.31 -10.04 -22.08
N ARG A 115 9.59 -9.66 -22.17
CA ARG A 115 10.04 -8.27 -22.23
C ARG A 115 9.39 -7.48 -23.37
N SER A 116 9.23 -8.11 -24.54
CA SER A 116 8.62 -7.47 -25.73
C SER A 116 7.10 -7.27 -25.61
N HIS A 117 6.43 -8.01 -24.72
CA HIS A 117 4.98 -7.96 -24.53
C HIS A 117 4.56 -7.25 -23.23
N LEU A 118 5.51 -6.72 -22.46
CA LEU A 118 5.16 -5.91 -21.29
C LEU A 118 4.44 -4.63 -21.75
N PRO A 119 3.19 -4.40 -21.33
CA PRO A 119 2.51 -3.15 -21.60
C PRO A 119 3.33 -2.01 -21.00
N ARG A 120 3.55 -0.94 -21.78
CA ARG A 120 4.13 0.30 -21.28
C ARG A 120 3.09 0.99 -20.40
N THR A 121 2.88 0.49 -19.19
CA THR A 121 1.89 1.04 -18.27
C THR A 121 2.36 2.44 -17.85
N PRO A 122 1.58 3.50 -18.10
CA PRO A 122 1.84 4.80 -17.51
C PRO A 122 1.84 4.65 -15.99
N ALA A 123 2.73 5.37 -15.30
CA ALA A 123 2.81 5.37 -13.85
C ALA A 123 1.41 5.54 -13.22
N PRO A 124 1.12 4.90 -12.07
CA PRO A 124 -0.17 5.05 -11.40
C PRO A 124 -0.45 6.53 -11.22
N ARG A 125 -1.50 7.03 -11.88
CA ARG A 125 -1.99 8.39 -11.62
C ARG A 125 -2.49 8.37 -10.19
N LEU A 126 -1.64 8.81 -9.26
CA LEU A 126 -2.07 9.32 -7.98
C LEU A 126 -3.08 10.40 -8.33
N THR A 127 -4.36 10.10 -8.07
CA THR A 127 -5.46 11.02 -8.27
C THR A 127 -5.02 12.36 -7.70
N ALA A 128 -4.80 13.36 -8.57
CA ALA A 128 -4.62 14.72 -8.11
C ALA A 128 -5.85 15.03 -7.25
N LEU A 129 -5.63 15.28 -5.96
CA LEU A 129 -6.71 15.61 -5.04
C LEU A 129 -7.53 16.74 -5.70
N PRO A 130 -8.88 16.65 -5.73
CA PRO A 130 -9.71 17.75 -6.19
C PRO A 130 -9.22 19.01 -5.49
N GLU A 131 -8.84 20.02 -6.27
CA GLU A 131 -8.46 21.30 -5.72
C GLU A 131 -9.59 21.74 -4.79
N PRO A 132 -9.32 22.03 -3.50
CA PRO A 132 -10.34 22.46 -2.59
C PRO A 132 -10.85 23.81 -3.10
N THR A 133 -11.94 23.78 -3.85
CA THR A 133 -12.82 24.92 -4.16
C THR A 133 -13.54 25.29 -2.87
N HIS A 134 -12.77 25.71 -1.88
CA HIS A 134 -13.30 26.27 -0.66
C HIS A 134 -13.64 27.74 -0.95
N PRO A 135 -14.84 28.23 -0.62
CA PRO A 135 -15.19 29.66 -0.68
C PRO A 135 -14.39 30.50 0.35
N ALA A 136 -13.28 29.97 0.88
CA ALA A 136 -12.41 30.67 1.81
C ALA A 136 -11.76 31.89 1.17
N GLU A 137 -11.55 31.89 -0.15
CA GLU A 137 -11.09 33.08 -0.87
C GLU A 137 -12.16 34.19 -0.96
N GLU A 138 -13.45 33.85 -0.87
CA GLU A 138 -14.54 34.84 -0.79
C GLU A 138 -14.68 35.46 0.62
N LEU A 139 -14.19 34.76 1.66
CA LEU A 139 -14.22 35.23 3.05
C LEU A 139 -12.94 35.95 3.51
N VAL A 140 -11.92 36.08 2.64
CA VAL A 140 -10.60 36.67 2.98
C VAL A 140 -10.42 38.12 2.52
N HIS A 141 -11.41 38.73 1.83
CA HIS A 141 -11.41 40.18 1.55
C HIS A 141 -12.45 41.01 2.35
N PRO A 142 -12.54 40.92 3.70
CA PRO A 142 -13.36 41.85 4.47
C PRO A 142 -12.71 43.24 4.66
N TRP A 143 -11.53 43.49 4.10
CA TRP A 143 -10.75 44.73 4.33
C TRP A 143 -10.41 45.53 3.07
N ASP A 144 -10.90 45.14 1.89
CA ASP A 144 -10.80 46.00 0.70
C ASP A 144 -12.02 46.94 0.66
N ASN A 145 -11.79 48.16 1.17
CA ASN A 145 -12.63 49.34 0.97
C ASN A 145 -12.18 50.07 -0.31
#